data_AF-A0A7X8QJA3-F1
#
_entry.id   AF-A0A7X8QJA3-F1
#
_cell.length_a   1.000
_cell.length_b   1.000
_cell.length_c   1.000
_cell.angle_alpha   90.00
_cell.angle_beta   90.00
_cell.angle_gamma   90.00
#
_symmetry.space_group_name_H-M   'P 1'
#
loop_
_entity.id
_entity.type
_entity.pdbx_description
1 polymer ?
#
loop_
_entity_poly.entity_id
_entity_poly.type
_entity_poly.pdbx_seq_one_letter_code
_entity_poly.pdbx_strand_id
1 'polypeptide(L)'
;GLNFDAKVRRPSFEFDDLAHAYILGMDSFALGLMKAHALIEDGRIDKFVEERYAGYKTGIGKQIVDGTTSLEDLEKHVIQTGEPELSSGRQEYLESILNAILFG
;
A
#
# COMPACT_ATOMS: atom_id res chain seq x y z
N GLY A 1 -2.57 0.95 -20.56
CA GLY A 1 -1.79 2.17 -20.84
C GLY A 1 -2.31 3.30 -19.98
N LEU A 2 -1.52 4.36 -19.80
CA LEU A 2 -1.94 5.55 -19.04
C LEU A 2 -2.53 6.57 -20.02
N ASN A 3 -3.86 6.63 -20.11
CA ASN A 3 -4.54 7.63 -20.92
C ASN A 3 -4.51 8.99 -20.20
N PHE A 4 -3.97 10.02 -20.84
CA PHE A 4 -3.99 11.39 -20.32
C PHE A 4 -5.35 12.04 -20.60
N ASP A 5 -6.39 11.59 -19.85
CA ASP A 5 -7.69 12.27 -19.80
C ASP A 5 -7.60 13.52 -18.93
N ALA A 6 -6.77 14.45 -19.37
CA ALA A 6 -6.41 15.67 -18.70
C ALA A 6 -6.57 16.86 -19.66
N LYS A 7 -6.63 18.06 -19.09
CA LYS A 7 -6.73 19.30 -19.86
C LYS A 7 -5.87 20.38 -19.24
N VAL A 8 -5.29 21.21 -20.10
CA VAL A 8 -4.62 22.45 -19.68
C VAL A 8 -5.56 23.32 -18.84
N ARG A 9 -4.99 24.20 -18.02
CA ARG A 9 -5.78 25.16 -17.25
C ARG A 9 -6.28 26.26 -18.15
N ARG A 10 -7.36 26.92 -17.75
CA ARG A 10 -7.95 28.04 -18.52
C ARG A 10 -6.93 29.15 -18.88
N PRO A 11 -6.01 29.58 -17.98
CA PRO A 11 -4.99 30.56 -18.33
C PRO A 11 -3.81 29.98 -19.14
N SER A 12 -3.71 28.66 -19.30
CA SER A 12 -2.71 27.97 -20.12
C SER A 12 -3.29 27.70 -21.50
N PHE A 13 -3.38 28.76 -22.31
CA PHE A 13 -4.10 28.76 -23.59
C PHE A 13 -3.17 28.83 -24.81
N GLU A 14 -1.86 28.92 -24.60
CA GLU A 14 -0.89 28.89 -25.70
C GLU A 14 -0.72 27.47 -26.21
N PHE A 15 -0.29 27.31 -27.46
CA PHE A 15 -0.13 25.97 -28.04
C PHE A 15 0.96 25.16 -27.30
N ASP A 16 2.02 25.83 -26.87
CA ASP A 16 3.13 25.22 -26.14
C ASP A 16 2.71 24.70 -24.76
N ASP A 17 1.65 25.26 -24.15
CA ASP A 17 1.09 24.78 -22.88
C ASP A 17 0.60 23.33 -22.99
N LEU A 18 0.11 22.91 -24.16
CA LEU A 18 -0.31 21.53 -24.38
C LEU A 18 0.90 20.60 -24.28
N ALA A 19 2.04 20.97 -24.90
CA ALA A 19 3.26 20.18 -24.81
C ALA A 19 3.79 20.15 -23.37
N HIS A 20 3.85 21.29 -22.69
CA HIS A 20 4.28 21.37 -21.30
C HIS A 20 3.42 20.50 -20.37
N ALA A 21 2.10 20.50 -20.54
CA ALA A 21 1.19 19.69 -19.73
C ALA A 21 1.43 18.18 -19.90
N TYR A 22 1.65 17.72 -21.13
CA TYR A 22 1.91 16.30 -21.39
C TYR A 22 3.31 15.89 -20.91
N ILE A 23 4.34 16.71 -21.15
CA ILE A 23 5.69 16.46 -20.63
C ILE A 23 5.66 16.34 -19.11
N LEU A 24 5.01 17.29 -18.41
CA LEU A 24 4.86 17.25 -16.96
C LEU A 24 4.16 15.96 -16.49
N GLY A 25 3.07 15.58 -17.15
CA GLY A 25 2.33 14.37 -16.82
C GLY A 25 3.19 13.11 -17.02
N MET A 26 3.88 13.02 -18.16
CA MET A 26 4.74 11.90 -18.51
C MET A 26 5.92 11.77 -17.54
N ASP A 27 6.62 12.87 -17.23
CA ASP A 27 7.76 12.86 -16.30
C ASP A 27 7.32 12.53 -14.87
N SER A 28 6.17 13.05 -14.43
CA SER A 28 5.61 12.72 -13.11
C SER A 28 5.31 11.23 -12.99
N PHE A 29 4.70 10.62 -14.00
CA PHE A 29 4.45 9.18 -14.01
C PHE A 29 5.73 8.36 -14.14
N ALA A 30 6.70 8.80 -14.94
CA ALA A 30 7.99 8.11 -15.08
C ALA A 30 8.76 8.10 -13.76
N LEU A 31 8.83 9.23 -13.06
CA LEU A 31 9.42 9.30 -11.72
C LEU A 31 8.63 8.43 -10.73
N GLY A 32 7.30 8.53 -10.73
CA GLY A 32 6.43 7.71 -9.89
C GLY A 32 6.66 6.22 -10.10
N LEU A 33 6.82 5.77 -11.36
CA LEU A 33 7.13 4.38 -11.70
C LEU A 33 8.48 3.94 -11.13
N MET A 34 9.54 4.74 -11.32
CA MET A 34 10.87 4.41 -10.79
C MET A 34 10.87 4.31 -9.27
N LYS A 35 10.21 5.25 -8.58
CA LYS A 35 10.13 5.27 -7.12
C LYS A 35 9.23 4.16 -6.56
N ALA A 36 8.11 3.86 -7.23
CA ALA A 36 7.26 2.72 -6.88
C ALA A 36 7.99 1.38 -7.04
N HIS A 37 8.78 1.23 -8.11
CA HIS A 37 9.63 0.05 -8.27
C HIS A 37 10.68 -0.05 -7.17
N ALA A 38 11.36 1.05 -6.82
CA ALA A 38 12.31 1.08 -5.71
C ALA A 38 11.67 0.73 -4.36
N LEU A 39 10.41 1.16 -4.10
CA LEU A 39 9.64 0.76 -2.92
C LEU A 39 9.39 -0.74 -2.84
N ILE A 40 9.05 -1.35 -3.98
CA ILE A 40 8.82 -2.80 -4.06
C ILE A 40 10.13 -3.56 -3.82
N GLU A 41 11.22 -3.15 -4.46
CA GLU A 41 12.53 -3.78 -4.29
C GLU A 41 13.08 -3.60 -2.85
N ASP A 42 12.83 -2.45 -2.23
CA ASP A 42 13.21 -2.19 -0.84
C ASP A 42 12.47 -3.13 0.15
N GLY A 43 11.21 -3.46 -0.14
CA GLY A 43 10.45 -4.52 0.52
C GLY A 43 10.10 -4.27 1.99
N ARG A 44 10.51 -3.16 2.62
CA ARG A 44 10.18 -2.89 4.04
C ARG A 44 8.69 -2.74 4.28
N ILE A 45 7.96 -2.13 3.34
CA ILE A 45 6.50 -1.98 3.43
C ILE A 45 5.82 -3.35 3.26
N ASP A 46 6.22 -4.13 2.26
CA ASP A 46 5.66 -5.47 2.02
C ASP A 46 5.90 -6.41 3.19
N LYS A 47 7.11 -6.37 3.75
CA LYS A 47 7.46 -7.14 4.96
C LYS A 47 6.61 -6.73 6.16
N PHE A 48 6.37 -5.43 6.36
CA PHE A 48 5.49 -4.97 7.44
C PHE A 48 4.06 -5.51 7.28
N VAL A 49 3.52 -5.50 6.06
CA VAL A 49 2.19 -6.06 5.78
C VAL A 49 2.19 -7.57 6.05
N GLU A 50 3.21 -8.30 5.60
CA GLU A 50 3.33 -9.74 5.87
C GLU A 50 3.33 -10.05 7.37
N GLU A 51 4.16 -9.35 8.13
CA GLU A 51 4.27 -9.54 9.59
C GLU A 51 2.96 -9.20 10.29
N ARG A 52 2.31 -8.09 9.90
CA ARG A 52 1.05 -7.64 10.50
C ARG A 52 -0.07 -8.67 10.32
N TYR A 53 -0.11 -9.37 9.19
CA TYR A 53 -1.15 -10.37 8.88
C TYR A 53 -0.68 -11.82 9.04
N ALA A 54 0.49 -12.06 9.64
CA ALA A 54 1.05 -13.40 9.84
C ALA A 54 0.12 -14.34 10.62
N GLY A 55 -0.71 -13.81 11.54
CA GLY A 55 -1.69 -14.58 12.31
C GLY A 55 -2.72 -15.32 11.45
N TYR A 56 -3.02 -14.83 10.25
CA TYR A 56 -3.93 -15.49 9.30
C TYR A 56 -3.28 -16.64 8.51
N LYS A 57 -1.96 -16.81 8.60
CA LYS A 57 -1.23 -17.91 7.95
C LYS A 57 -1.15 -19.17 8.82
N THR A 58 -1.51 -19.08 10.10
CA THR A 58 -1.34 -20.17 11.08
C THR A 58 -2.54 -20.30 12.02
N GLY A 59 -2.64 -21.43 12.73
CA GLY A 59 -3.62 -21.61 13.82
C GLY A 59 -5.07 -21.34 13.42
N ILE A 60 -5.82 -20.67 14.30
CA ILE A 60 -7.23 -20.31 14.07
C ILE A 60 -7.38 -19.37 12.87
N GLY A 61 -6.43 -18.45 12.65
CA GLY A 61 -6.48 -17.50 11.54
C GLY A 61 -6.45 -18.19 10.19
N LYS A 62 -5.66 -19.27 10.05
CA LYS A 62 -5.66 -20.09 8.85
C LYS A 62 -7.00 -20.81 8.64
N GLN A 63 -7.58 -21.36 9.70
CA GLN A 63 -8.90 -22.04 9.61
C GLN A 63 -10.02 -21.07 9.20
N ILE A 64 -9.93 -19.80 9.61
CA ILE A 64 -10.82 -18.73 9.15
C ILE A 64 -10.68 -18.53 7.64
N VAL A 65 -9.44 -18.38 7.14
CA VAL A 65 -9.18 -18.15 5.71
C VAL A 65 -9.57 -19.36 4.85
N ASP A 66 -9.30 -20.57 5.34
CA ASP A 66 -9.63 -21.82 4.65
C ASP A 66 -11.13 -22.17 4.74
N GLY A 67 -11.92 -21.45 5.55
CA GLY A 67 -13.34 -21.71 5.74
C GLY A 67 -13.64 -23.01 6.50
N THR A 68 -12.69 -23.49 7.30
CA THR A 68 -12.78 -24.78 8.00
C THR A 68 -13.09 -24.65 9.50
N THR A 69 -13.53 -23.46 9.94
CA THR A 69 -13.96 -23.19 11.33
C THR A 69 -15.44 -22.82 11.36
N SER A 70 -16.11 -23.04 12.50
CA SER A 70 -17.47 -22.57 12.75
C SER A 70 -17.50 -21.44 13.80
N LEU A 71 -18.68 -20.85 14.04
CA LEU A 71 -18.85 -19.86 15.11
C LEU A 71 -18.63 -20.46 16.50
N GLU A 72 -19.04 -21.72 16.70
CA GLU A 72 -18.85 -22.46 17.95
C GLU A 72 -17.36 -22.72 18.25
N ASP A 73 -16.55 -22.97 17.22
CA ASP A 73 -15.11 -23.16 17.37
C ASP A 73 -14.40 -21.84 17.68
N LEU A 74 -14.83 -20.74 17.06
CA LEU A 74 -14.32 -19.40 17.34
C LEU A 74 -14.65 -18.94 18.77
N GLU A 75 -15.87 -19.21 19.25
CA GLU A 75 -16.28 -18.92 20.63
C GLU A 75 -15.37 -19.64 21.63
N LYS A 76 -15.14 -20.95 21.45
CA LYS A 76 -14.24 -21.72 22.31
C LYS A 76 -12.81 -21.17 22.29
N HIS A 77 -12.32 -20.78 21.12
CA HIS A 77 -10.98 -20.23 20.97
C HIS A 77 -10.81 -18.93 21.77
N VAL A 78 -11.77 -18.00 21.68
CA VAL A 78 -11.71 -16.72 22.42
C VAL A 78 -11.80 -16.94 23.93
N ILE A 79 -12.69 -17.84 24.38
CA ILE A 79 -12.82 -18.17 25.81
C ILE A 79 -11.50 -18.74 26.39
N GLN A 80 -10.77 -19.53 25.59
CA GLN A 80 -9.49 -20.14 26.01
C GLN A 80 -8.32 -19.16 25.95
N THR A 81 -8.28 -18.29 24.95
CA THR A 81 -7.11 -17.44 24.65
C THR A 81 -7.16 -16.10 25.39
N GLY A 82 -8.36 -15.59 25.70
CA GLY A 82 -8.54 -14.31 26.39
C GLY A 82 -8.40 -13.10 25.45
N GLU A 83 -7.97 -11.97 26.01
CA GLU A 83 -7.84 -10.70 25.30
C GLU A 83 -6.72 -10.75 24.23
N PRO A 84 -6.97 -10.29 23.00
CA PRO A 84 -5.95 -10.30 21.95
C PRO A 84 -4.88 -9.23 22.18
N GLU A 85 -3.63 -9.54 21.81
CA GLU A 85 -2.57 -8.54 21.76
C GLU A 85 -2.68 -7.67 20.50
N LEU A 86 -2.71 -6.35 20.67
CA LEU A 86 -2.75 -5.40 19.57
C LEU A 86 -1.35 -4.98 19.14
N SER A 87 -1.14 -4.86 17.82
CA SER A 87 0.11 -4.36 17.24
C SER A 87 -0.08 -2.97 16.60
N SER A 88 0.91 -2.11 16.79
CA SER A 88 0.95 -0.76 16.21
C SER A 88 0.88 -0.80 14.68
N GLY A 89 0.18 0.19 14.09
CA GLY A 89 0.13 0.39 12.63
C GLY A 89 1.40 1.01 12.04
N ARG A 90 2.32 1.52 12.86
CA ARG A 90 3.62 2.10 12.45
C ARG A 90 3.52 3.16 11.33
N GLN A 91 2.45 3.95 11.31
CA GLN A 91 2.16 4.88 10.22
C GLN A 91 3.31 5.87 9.96
N GLU A 92 3.81 6.54 11.00
CA GLU A 92 4.88 7.54 10.89
C GLU A 92 6.18 6.92 10.37
N TYR A 93 6.45 5.67 10.77
CA TYR A 93 7.60 4.91 10.27
C TYR A 93 7.46 4.57 8.78
N LEU A 94 6.27 4.11 8.35
CA LEU A 94 6.01 3.79 6.94
C LEU A 94 6.05 5.04 6.05
N GLU A 95 5.52 6.16 6.53
CA GLU A 95 5.64 7.46 5.86
C GLU A 95 7.11 7.90 5.76
N SER A 96 7.93 7.62 6.78
CA SER A 96 9.38 7.90 6.72
C SER A 96 10.11 7.07 5.66
N ILE A 97 9.73 5.80 5.46
CA ILE A 97 10.29 4.93 4.41
C ILE A 97 9.94 5.49 3.03
N LEU A 98 8.67 5.84 2.83
CA LEU A 98 8.20 6.44 1.58
C LEU A 98 9.00 7.71 1.24
N ASN A 99 9.14 8.62 2.19
CA ASN A 99 9.91 9.85 1.99
C ASN A 99 11.39 9.58 1.73
N ALA A 100 11.99 8.62 2.44
CA ALA A 100 13.38 8.24 2.23
C ALA A 100 13.63 7.73 0.80
N ILE A 101 12.67 7.02 0.19
CA ILE A 101 12.80 6.53 -1.19
C ILE A 101 12.45 7.62 -2.21
N LEU A 102 11.48 8.49 -1.92
CA LEU A 102 11.13 9.59 -2.80
C LEU A 102 12.27 10.61 -2.94
N PHE A 103 12.94 10.94 -1.84
CA PHE A 103 13.90 12.05 -1.77
C PHE A 103 15.37 11.63 -1.57
N GLY A 104 15.62 10.37 -1.20
CA GLY A 104 16.96 9.75 -1.19
C GLY A 104 17.30 9.11 -2.53
#